data_AF-A1DFM8-F1
#
_entry.id   AF-A1DFM8-F1
#
_cell.length_a   1.000
_cell.length_b   1.000
_cell.length_c   1.000
_cell.angle_alpha   90.00
_cell.angle_beta   90.00
_cell.angle_gamma   90.00
#
_symmetry.space_group_name_H-M   'P 1'
#
loop_
_entity.id
_entity.type
_entity.pdbx_description
1 polymer ?
#
loop_
_entity_poly.entity_id
_entity_poly.type
_entity_poly.pdbx_seq_one_letter_code
_entity_poly.pdbx_strand_id
1 'polypeptide(L)'
;MSTSDRISRPTNPDGLVLEAWGQGLMLGCLLVMASVTFVNMKKHILLHKLILLELVLAMPNGTFIFPKDPVYGWYQSVTAVGLNVSWSLHNVIAWMKNRPFMSRKVSLFYIGTVILAQPYWVLEIYANFAYFNNYNKIFLTTRPLEPIFRDPWWIFTTCSLFYTIKREYNFGIIELVSVSPRFGIMLASMCLSIAFMVVDTCSVLNVFSHSSLPTGIEPFWKLSFIFKCLCDTVILDDFKTALDRMRAYWLRKRNMGGEILLHTGEHHHQHHRMEGSGRLRPTDEDIEALTGNGGDRRKSDSLPKVYTREHIRG
;
A
#
# COMPACT_ATOMS: atom_id res chain seq x y z
N MET A 1 23.27 -18.11 -36.23
CA MET A 1 23.04 -16.78 -35.63
C MET A 1 24.24 -15.93 -35.94
N SER A 2 24.07 -14.81 -36.66
CA SER A 2 25.14 -13.82 -36.83
C SER A 2 25.48 -13.22 -35.47
N THR A 3 26.72 -12.76 -35.29
CA THR A 3 27.20 -12.08 -34.08
C THR A 3 26.39 -10.82 -33.72
N SER A 4 25.66 -10.27 -34.68
CA SER A 4 24.75 -9.12 -34.54
C SER A 4 23.38 -9.44 -33.92
N ASP A 5 23.03 -10.72 -33.75
CA ASP A 5 21.71 -11.17 -33.25
C ASP A 5 21.78 -11.74 -31.83
N ARG A 6 22.96 -11.67 -31.21
CA ARG A 6 23.26 -12.20 -29.89
C ARG A 6 23.02 -11.12 -28.83
N ILE A 7 22.11 -11.38 -27.90
CA ILE A 7 21.80 -10.52 -26.76
C ILE A 7 22.96 -10.67 -25.77
N SER A 8 23.68 -9.56 -25.58
CA SER A 8 24.76 -9.40 -24.62
C SER A 8 24.54 -8.11 -23.81
N ARG A 9 25.40 -7.89 -22.81
CA ARG A 9 25.44 -6.63 -22.08
C ARG A 9 25.50 -5.43 -23.06
N PRO A 10 24.73 -4.34 -22.84
CA PRO A 10 24.79 -3.16 -23.70
C PRO A 10 26.24 -2.65 -23.84
N THR A 11 26.74 -2.62 -25.07
CA THR A 11 28.07 -2.09 -25.42
C THR A 11 28.02 -0.64 -25.90
N ASN A 12 26.84 -0.14 -26.27
CA ASN A 12 26.64 1.25 -26.65
C ASN A 12 26.82 2.15 -25.42
N PRO A 13 27.63 3.23 -25.50
CA PRO A 13 27.94 4.07 -24.35
C PRO A 13 26.70 4.69 -23.71
N ASP A 14 25.77 5.21 -24.52
CA ASP A 14 24.55 5.85 -24.02
C ASP A 14 23.65 4.86 -23.28
N GLY A 15 23.49 3.66 -23.83
CA GLY A 15 22.72 2.59 -23.20
C GLY A 15 23.39 2.09 -21.92
N LEU A 16 24.70 1.91 -21.93
CA LEU A 16 25.45 1.46 -20.77
C LEU A 16 25.38 2.48 -19.62
N VAL A 17 25.50 3.78 -19.92
CA VAL A 17 25.39 4.86 -18.92
C VAL A 17 23.99 4.92 -18.33
N LEU A 18 22.96 4.87 -19.18
CA LEU A 18 21.57 4.93 -18.72
C LEU A 18 21.20 3.72 -17.85
N GLU A 19 21.65 2.52 -18.25
CA GLU A 19 21.39 1.28 -17.53
C GLU A 19 22.15 1.25 -16.19
N ALA A 20 23.43 1.66 -16.18
CA ALA A 20 24.23 1.78 -14.96
C ALA A 20 23.67 2.83 -13.99
N TRP A 21 23.22 3.98 -14.49
CA TRP A 21 22.56 5.00 -13.69
C TRP A 21 21.27 4.47 -13.06
N GLY A 22 20.39 3.86 -13.86
CA GLY A 22 19.11 3.34 -13.36
C GLY A 22 19.29 2.22 -12.35
N GLN A 23 20.26 1.33 -12.57
CA GLN A 23 20.61 0.26 -11.64
C GLN A 23 21.21 0.79 -10.33
N GLY A 24 22.17 1.70 -10.42
CA GLY A 24 22.79 2.35 -9.26
C GLY A 24 21.78 3.13 -8.42
N LEU A 25 20.88 3.86 -9.07
CA LEU A 25 19.80 4.58 -8.39
C LEU A 25 18.86 3.60 -7.67
N MET A 26 18.41 2.54 -8.34
CA MET A 26 17.53 1.54 -7.75
C MET A 26 18.19 0.87 -6.53
N LEU A 27 19.41 0.35 -6.69
CA LEU A 27 20.13 -0.30 -5.60
C LEU A 27 20.38 0.64 -4.42
N GLY A 28 20.82 1.87 -4.70
CA GLY A 28 21.11 2.88 -3.68
C GLY A 28 19.86 3.27 -2.89
N CYS A 29 18.75 3.54 -3.58
CA CYS A 29 17.47 3.85 -2.91
C CYS A 29 16.97 2.67 -2.07
N LEU A 30 17.00 1.45 -2.60
CA LEU A 30 16.58 0.24 -1.87
C LEU A 30 17.44 0.02 -0.62
N LEU A 31 18.76 0.22 -0.71
CA LEU A 31 19.67 0.08 0.43
C LEU A 31 19.35 1.08 1.55
N VAL A 32 19.12 2.35 1.21
CA VAL A 32 18.74 3.38 2.17
C VAL A 32 17.39 3.05 2.80
N MET A 33 16.39 2.68 2.01
CA MET A 33 15.06 2.30 2.50
C MET A 33 15.11 1.04 3.39
N ALA A 34 15.95 0.06 3.05
CA ALA A 34 16.14 -1.14 3.86
C ALA A 34 16.80 -0.80 5.20
N SER A 35 17.77 0.11 5.20
CA SER A 35 18.43 0.60 6.42
C SER A 35 17.43 1.31 7.34
N VAL A 36 16.61 2.21 6.79
CA VAL A 36 15.55 2.90 7.55
C VAL A 36 14.52 1.89 8.09
N THR A 37 14.06 0.97 7.24
CA THR A 37 13.10 -0.08 7.63
C THR A 37 13.67 -0.96 8.75
N PHE A 38 14.95 -1.31 8.68
CA PHE A 38 15.61 -2.14 9.68
C PHE A 38 15.71 -1.42 11.03
N VAL A 39 16.09 -0.14 11.05
CA VAL A 39 16.20 0.67 12.27
C VAL A 39 14.82 0.89 12.91
N ASN A 40 13.78 1.08 12.10
CA ASN A 40 12.42 1.32 12.59
C ASN A 40 11.62 0.03 12.86
N MET A 41 12.20 -1.16 12.62
CA MET A 41 11.51 -2.43 12.71
C MET A 41 11.15 -2.81 14.15
N LYS A 42 9.84 -3.01 14.40
CA LYS A 42 9.34 -3.60 15.65
C LYS A 42 9.30 -5.12 15.56
N LYS A 43 9.89 -5.82 16.54
CA LYS A 43 10.05 -7.30 16.59
C LYS A 43 8.74 -8.09 16.38
N HIS A 44 7.60 -7.54 16.82
CA HIS A 44 6.29 -8.19 16.79
C HIS A 44 5.46 -7.91 15.53
N ILE A 45 5.88 -6.98 14.66
CA ILE A 45 5.09 -6.58 13.49
C ILE A 45 5.65 -7.27 12.24
N LEU A 46 4.86 -8.20 11.70
CA LEU A 46 5.23 -8.97 10.51
C LEU A 46 5.37 -8.10 9.25
N LEU A 47 4.60 -7.00 9.15
CA LEU A 47 4.63 -6.09 8.00
C LEU A 47 6.03 -5.49 7.76
N HIS A 48 6.75 -5.09 8.82
CA HIS A 48 8.11 -4.57 8.70
C HIS A 48 9.08 -5.60 8.12
N LYS A 49 8.94 -6.86 8.55
CA LYS A 49 9.79 -7.97 8.08
C LYS A 49 9.55 -8.26 6.61
N LEU A 50 8.29 -8.21 6.16
CA LEU A 50 7.95 -8.42 4.76
C LEU A 50 8.48 -7.30 3.86
N ILE A 51 8.37 -6.04 4.29
CA ILE A 51 8.90 -4.90 3.53
C ILE A 51 10.42 -4.97 3.45
N LEU A 52 11.10 -5.32 4.55
CA LEU A 52 12.55 -5.54 4.49
C LEU A 52 12.92 -6.68 3.54
N LEU A 53 12.16 -7.78 3.57
CA LEU A 53 12.39 -8.93 2.68
C LEU A 53 12.17 -8.58 1.20
N GLU A 54 11.11 -7.83 0.89
CA GLU A 54 10.84 -7.28 -0.44
C GLU A 54 12.05 -6.47 -0.95
N LEU A 55 12.49 -5.48 -0.15
CA LEU A 55 13.62 -4.62 -0.52
C LEU A 55 14.89 -5.45 -0.78
N VAL A 56 15.22 -6.40 0.10
CA VAL A 56 16.42 -7.25 -0.02
C VAL A 56 16.34 -8.17 -1.25
N LEU A 57 15.17 -8.72 -1.58
CA LEU A 57 15.01 -9.59 -2.74
C LEU A 57 15.14 -8.84 -4.08
N ALA A 58 14.81 -7.56 -4.12
CA ALA A 58 14.96 -6.74 -5.32
C ALA A 58 16.37 -6.20 -5.54
N MET A 59 17.17 -6.01 -4.47
CA MET A 59 18.52 -5.41 -4.56
C MET A 59 19.45 -6.10 -5.58
N PRO A 60 19.56 -7.44 -5.64
CA PRO A 60 20.45 -8.11 -6.60
C PRO A 60 20.14 -7.81 -8.07
N ASN A 61 18.90 -7.44 -8.40
CA ASN A 61 18.57 -7.02 -9.76
C ASN A 61 19.21 -5.66 -10.10
N GLY A 62 19.48 -4.81 -9.10
CA GLY A 62 20.22 -3.55 -9.30
C GLY A 62 21.71 -3.71 -9.62
N THR A 63 22.23 -4.93 -9.75
CA THR A 63 23.67 -5.18 -10.00
C THR A 63 23.95 -5.99 -11.26
N PHE A 64 22.95 -6.28 -12.10
CA PHE A 64 23.16 -7.18 -13.24
C PHE A 64 24.02 -6.59 -14.37
N ILE A 65 24.35 -5.29 -14.36
CA ILE A 65 25.26 -4.70 -15.35
C ILE A 65 26.73 -5.05 -15.10
N PHE A 66 27.11 -5.50 -13.89
CA PHE A 66 28.51 -5.77 -13.55
C PHE A 66 29.09 -7.02 -14.24
N PRO A 67 28.39 -8.18 -14.26
CA PRO A 67 28.89 -9.37 -14.92
C PRO A 67 29.08 -9.16 -16.43
N LYS A 68 30.15 -9.76 -16.97
CA LYS A 68 30.41 -9.85 -18.41
C LYS A 68 29.94 -11.21 -18.93
N ASP A 69 29.80 -11.34 -20.25
CA ASP A 69 29.56 -12.63 -20.88
C ASP A 69 30.66 -13.65 -20.50
N PRO A 70 30.31 -14.92 -20.24
CA PRO A 70 29.00 -15.58 -20.42
C PRO A 70 28.08 -15.56 -19.19
N VAL A 71 28.52 -14.99 -18.06
CA VAL A 71 27.79 -15.04 -16.77
C VAL A 71 26.63 -14.04 -16.73
N TYR A 72 26.65 -13.03 -17.60
CA TYR A 72 25.64 -11.97 -17.70
C TYR A 72 24.20 -12.51 -17.74
N GLY A 73 23.89 -13.42 -18.70
CA GLY A 73 22.53 -13.94 -18.87
C GLY A 73 22.04 -14.71 -17.65
N TRP A 74 22.87 -15.61 -17.10
CA TRP A 74 22.55 -16.37 -15.89
C TRP A 74 22.31 -15.47 -14.68
N TYR A 75 23.20 -14.50 -14.44
CA TYR A 75 23.09 -13.61 -13.30
C TYR A 75 21.84 -12.72 -13.41
N GLN A 76 21.58 -12.15 -14.59
CA GLN A 76 20.37 -11.37 -14.84
C GLN A 76 19.11 -12.21 -14.60
N SER A 77 19.06 -13.46 -15.05
CA SER A 77 17.87 -14.30 -14.88
C SER A 77 17.64 -14.69 -13.42
N VAL A 78 18.70 -15.05 -12.68
CA VAL A 78 18.59 -15.40 -11.25
C VAL A 78 18.13 -14.18 -10.42
N THR A 79 18.66 -13.00 -10.72
CA THR A 79 18.27 -11.77 -10.03
C THR A 79 16.88 -11.27 -10.45
N ALA A 80 16.42 -11.60 -11.66
CA ALA A 80 15.04 -11.38 -12.10
C ALA A 80 14.04 -12.25 -11.32
N VAL A 81 14.39 -13.48 -10.94
CA VAL A 81 13.55 -14.30 -10.05
C VAL A 81 13.34 -13.58 -8.71
N GLY A 82 14.41 -13.05 -8.11
CA GLY A 82 14.32 -12.27 -6.87
C GLY A 82 13.39 -11.07 -6.98
N LEU A 83 13.50 -10.32 -8.08
CA LEU A 83 12.61 -9.19 -8.38
C LEU A 83 11.14 -9.60 -8.51
N ASN A 84 10.84 -10.73 -9.16
CA ASN A 84 9.47 -11.23 -9.28
C ASN A 84 8.88 -11.68 -7.94
N VAL A 85 9.70 -12.30 -7.08
CA VAL A 85 9.30 -12.60 -5.70
C VAL A 85 9.05 -11.32 -4.91
N SER A 86 9.90 -10.30 -5.08
CA SER A 86 9.69 -8.97 -4.49
C SER A 86 8.37 -8.35 -4.98
N TRP A 87 8.06 -8.42 -6.27
CA TRP A 87 6.79 -7.93 -6.82
C TRP A 87 5.58 -8.66 -6.20
N SER A 88 5.68 -9.97 -6.01
CA SER A 88 4.61 -10.74 -5.36
C SER A 88 4.43 -10.32 -3.91
N LEU A 89 5.53 -10.13 -3.17
CA LEU A 89 5.50 -9.62 -1.80
C LEU A 89 4.92 -8.21 -1.71
N HIS A 90 5.29 -7.32 -2.63
CA HIS A 90 4.77 -5.96 -2.72
C HIS A 90 3.23 -5.95 -2.75
N ASN A 91 2.63 -6.78 -3.61
CA ASN A 91 1.18 -6.88 -3.71
C ASN A 91 0.53 -7.47 -2.45
N VAL A 92 1.20 -8.40 -1.78
CA VAL A 92 0.75 -8.93 -0.48
C VAL A 92 0.83 -7.85 0.61
N ILE A 93 1.89 -7.03 0.63
CA ILE A 93 2.07 -5.92 1.56
C ILE A 93 0.99 -4.86 1.33
N ALA A 94 0.75 -4.47 0.07
CA ALA A 94 -0.32 -3.57 -0.33
C ALA A 94 -1.70 -4.09 0.11
N TRP A 95 -1.96 -5.40 -0.09
CA TRP A 95 -3.17 -6.06 0.40
C TRP A 95 -3.30 -5.99 1.91
N MET A 96 -2.24 -6.34 2.67
CA MET A 96 -2.25 -6.30 4.14
C MET A 96 -2.53 -4.90 4.67
N LYS A 97 -1.98 -3.87 4.02
CA LYS A 97 -2.20 -2.46 4.36
C LYS A 97 -3.62 -2.00 4.09
N ASN A 98 -4.20 -2.45 2.98
CA ASN A 98 -5.53 -2.05 2.56
C ASN A 98 -6.65 -2.94 3.17
N ARG A 99 -6.30 -4.11 3.70
CA ARG A 99 -7.23 -5.09 4.29
C ARG A 99 -8.16 -4.52 5.38
N PRO A 100 -7.73 -3.63 6.29
CA PRO A 100 -8.63 -3.06 7.30
C PRO A 100 -9.76 -2.20 6.72
N PHE A 101 -9.58 -1.68 5.50
CA PHE A 101 -10.53 -0.77 4.85
C PHE A 101 -11.46 -1.48 3.85
N MET A 102 -11.14 -2.74 3.50
CA MET A 102 -11.88 -3.50 2.50
C MET A 102 -12.87 -4.49 3.12
N SER A 103 -14.01 -4.70 2.44
CA SER A 103 -14.92 -5.81 2.75
C SER A 103 -14.26 -7.16 2.47
N ARG A 104 -14.67 -8.21 3.21
CA ARG A 104 -14.09 -9.56 3.12
C ARG A 104 -14.13 -10.15 1.71
N LYS A 105 -15.18 -9.85 0.93
CA LYS A 105 -15.31 -10.31 -0.47
C LYS A 105 -14.28 -9.66 -1.39
N VAL A 106 -14.09 -8.34 -1.27
CA VAL A 106 -13.12 -7.57 -2.08
C VAL A 106 -11.69 -7.97 -1.72
N SER A 107 -11.42 -8.18 -0.43
CA SER A 107 -10.12 -8.65 0.05
C SER A 107 -9.75 -10.03 -0.49
N LEU A 108 -10.71 -10.96 -0.58
CA LEU A 108 -10.50 -12.29 -1.18
C LEU A 108 -10.32 -12.20 -2.70
N PHE A 109 -11.10 -11.35 -3.37
CA PHE A 109 -10.94 -11.13 -4.81
C PHE A 109 -9.55 -10.56 -5.14
N TYR A 110 -9.07 -9.57 -4.38
CA TYR A 110 -7.75 -8.97 -4.58
C TYR A 110 -6.63 -10.02 -4.50
N ILE A 111 -6.58 -10.80 -3.43
CA ILE A 111 -5.51 -11.81 -3.28
C ILE A 111 -5.70 -12.97 -4.26
N GLY A 112 -6.94 -13.33 -4.58
CA GLY A 112 -7.25 -14.35 -5.58
C GLY A 112 -6.70 -13.99 -6.96
N THR A 113 -6.87 -12.73 -7.39
CA THR A 113 -6.31 -12.28 -8.67
C THR A 113 -4.78 -12.20 -8.64
N VAL A 114 -4.15 -11.82 -7.53
CA VAL A 114 -2.66 -11.87 -7.39
C VAL A 114 -2.14 -13.30 -7.57
N ILE A 115 -2.82 -14.30 -7.01
CA ILE A 115 -2.46 -15.71 -7.16
C ILE A 115 -2.64 -16.17 -8.61
N LEU A 116 -3.72 -15.76 -9.27
CA LEU A 116 -3.97 -16.07 -10.69
C LEU A 116 -2.96 -15.44 -11.65
N ALA A 117 -2.24 -14.39 -11.23
CA ALA A 117 -1.16 -13.80 -12.01
C ALA A 117 0.16 -14.60 -11.92
N GLN A 118 0.33 -15.47 -10.92
CA GLN A 118 1.58 -16.23 -10.72
C GLN A 118 1.99 -17.09 -11.93
N PRO A 119 1.08 -17.82 -12.62
CA PRO A 119 1.45 -18.59 -13.81
C PRO A 119 2.06 -17.74 -14.93
N TYR A 120 1.58 -16.51 -15.12
CA TYR A 120 2.17 -15.57 -16.07
C TYR A 120 3.61 -15.23 -15.68
N TRP A 121 3.87 -14.92 -14.42
CA TRP A 121 5.21 -14.58 -13.94
C TRP A 121 6.20 -15.75 -14.01
N VAL A 122 5.73 -16.99 -13.80
CA VAL A 122 6.55 -18.19 -14.02
C VAL A 122 6.95 -18.32 -15.49
N LEU A 123 6.01 -18.10 -16.41
CA LEU A 123 6.28 -18.09 -17.84
C LEU A 123 7.25 -16.96 -18.24
N GLU A 124 7.09 -15.78 -17.64
CA GLU A 124 7.95 -14.63 -17.88
C GLU A 124 9.38 -14.86 -17.40
N ILE A 125 9.58 -15.51 -16.25
CA ILE A 125 10.91 -15.93 -15.77
C ILE A 125 11.59 -16.85 -16.79
N TYR A 126 10.86 -17.82 -17.33
CA TYR A 126 11.38 -18.71 -18.36
C TYR A 126 11.69 -17.96 -19.65
N ALA A 127 10.79 -17.09 -20.11
CA ALA A 127 10.97 -16.30 -21.31
C ALA A 127 12.19 -15.38 -21.19
N ASN A 128 12.37 -14.75 -20.03
CA ASN A 128 13.52 -13.92 -19.69
C ASN A 128 14.83 -14.75 -19.73
N PHE A 129 14.85 -15.92 -19.08
CA PHE A 129 15.99 -16.83 -19.13
C PHE A 129 16.34 -17.25 -20.57
N ALA A 130 15.33 -17.65 -21.36
CA ALA A 130 15.52 -18.07 -22.73
C ALA A 130 16.01 -16.92 -23.64
N TYR A 131 15.58 -15.69 -23.36
CA TYR A 131 15.99 -14.49 -24.09
C TYR A 131 17.44 -14.13 -23.80
N PHE A 132 17.81 -13.96 -22.53
CA PHE A 132 19.16 -13.54 -22.14
C PHE A 132 20.23 -14.62 -22.33
N ASN A 133 19.83 -15.91 -22.42
CA ASN A 133 20.73 -16.99 -22.82
C ASN A 133 20.70 -17.32 -24.32
N ASN A 134 20.05 -16.47 -25.14
CA ASN A 134 20.00 -16.61 -26.60
C ASN A 134 19.38 -17.91 -27.12
N TYR A 135 18.47 -18.53 -26.36
CA TYR A 135 17.73 -19.71 -26.80
C TYR A 135 16.53 -19.33 -27.65
N ASN A 136 15.69 -18.39 -27.20
CA ASN A 136 14.43 -18.03 -27.88
C ASN A 136 14.05 -16.55 -27.64
N LYS A 137 13.34 -15.95 -28.61
CA LYS A 137 12.86 -14.56 -28.55
C LYS A 137 11.42 -14.42 -28.00
N ILE A 138 10.90 -15.44 -27.31
CA ILE A 138 9.52 -15.50 -26.78
C ILE A 138 9.21 -14.31 -25.86
N PHE A 139 10.22 -13.82 -25.12
CA PHE A 139 10.12 -12.63 -24.27
C PHE A 139 9.54 -11.41 -25.00
N LEU A 140 9.85 -11.21 -26.28
CA LEU A 140 9.32 -10.08 -27.05
C LEU A 140 7.80 -10.19 -27.29
N THR A 141 7.27 -11.41 -27.32
CA THR A 141 5.84 -11.67 -27.51
C THR A 141 5.05 -11.58 -26.20
N THR A 142 5.68 -11.90 -25.07
CA THR A 142 5.03 -11.87 -23.75
C THR A 142 5.08 -10.49 -23.10
N ARG A 143 6.12 -9.70 -23.37
CA ARG A 143 6.33 -8.36 -22.80
C ARG A 143 5.14 -7.39 -22.93
N PRO A 144 4.38 -7.31 -24.04
CA PRO A 144 3.20 -6.44 -24.12
C PRO A 144 2.08 -6.80 -23.11
N LEU A 145 2.06 -8.03 -22.60
CA LEU A 145 1.12 -8.47 -21.56
C LEU A 145 1.57 -8.09 -20.14
N GLU A 146 2.84 -7.70 -19.96
CA GLU A 146 3.42 -7.38 -18.66
C GLU A 146 2.61 -6.33 -17.89
N PRO A 147 2.19 -5.19 -18.49
CA PRO A 147 1.43 -4.18 -17.76
C PRO A 147 0.12 -4.73 -17.16
N ILE A 148 -0.56 -5.65 -17.86
CA ILE A 148 -1.82 -6.24 -17.42
C ILE A 148 -1.62 -7.12 -16.19
N PHE A 149 -0.53 -7.87 -16.14
CA PHE A 149 -0.23 -8.78 -15.02
C PHE A 149 0.62 -8.16 -13.91
N ARG A 150 1.05 -6.91 -14.07
CA ARG A 150 1.90 -6.18 -13.12
C ARG A 150 1.19 -5.05 -12.38
N ASP A 151 0.40 -4.25 -13.09
CA ASP A 151 0.00 -2.90 -12.64
C ASP A 151 -1.40 -2.75 -11.99
N PRO A 152 -2.43 -3.56 -12.32
CA PRO A 152 -3.80 -3.33 -11.82
C PRO A 152 -3.96 -3.28 -10.29
N TRP A 153 -3.24 -4.14 -9.56
CA TRP A 153 -3.33 -4.22 -8.10
C TRP A 153 -2.83 -2.97 -7.40
N TRP A 154 -1.79 -2.35 -7.94
CA TRP A 154 -1.23 -1.12 -7.38
C TRP A 154 -2.15 0.09 -7.63
N ILE A 155 -2.72 0.18 -8.84
CA ILE A 155 -3.72 1.19 -9.18
C ILE A 155 -4.91 1.05 -8.22
N PHE A 156 -5.43 -0.17 -8.06
CA PHE A 156 -6.54 -0.43 -7.15
C PHE A 156 -6.22 -0.03 -5.71
N THR A 157 -5.06 -0.41 -5.18
CA THR A 157 -4.65 -0.04 -3.81
C THR A 157 -4.60 1.47 -3.64
N THR A 158 -4.02 2.19 -4.59
CA THR A 158 -3.94 3.64 -4.54
C THR A 158 -5.34 4.26 -4.57
N CYS A 159 -6.18 3.90 -5.54
CA CYS A 159 -7.55 4.40 -5.63
C CYS A 159 -8.39 4.09 -4.38
N SER A 160 -8.27 2.88 -3.83
CA SER A 160 -8.96 2.45 -2.62
C SER A 160 -8.55 3.29 -1.40
N LEU A 161 -7.25 3.59 -1.28
CA LEU A 161 -6.72 4.40 -0.20
C LEU A 161 -7.20 5.85 -0.31
N PHE A 162 -7.14 6.45 -1.50
CA PHE A 162 -7.71 7.78 -1.77
C PHE A 162 -9.22 7.85 -1.51
N TYR A 163 -9.97 6.84 -1.95
CA TYR A 163 -11.41 6.76 -1.71
C TYR A 163 -11.74 6.70 -0.21
N THR A 164 -11.00 5.88 0.54
CA THR A 164 -11.17 5.75 2.00
C THR A 164 -10.87 7.07 2.71
N ILE A 165 -9.80 7.77 2.32
CA ILE A 165 -9.45 9.08 2.88
C ILE A 165 -10.58 10.09 2.65
N LYS A 166 -11.08 10.18 1.41
CA LYS A 166 -12.15 11.11 1.06
C LYS A 166 -13.44 10.81 1.83
N ARG A 167 -13.79 9.54 1.98
CA ARG A 167 -15.05 9.10 2.60
C ARG A 167 -15.05 9.21 4.13
N GLU A 168 -13.98 8.76 4.78
CA GLU A 168 -13.94 8.65 6.25
C GLU A 168 -13.58 9.98 6.92
N TYR A 169 -12.78 10.83 6.27
CA TYR A 169 -12.21 12.00 6.92
C TYR A 169 -12.79 13.34 6.44
N ASN A 170 -13.47 13.38 5.29
CA ASN A 170 -13.99 14.60 4.65
C ASN A 170 -12.98 15.77 4.63
N PHE A 171 -11.68 15.47 4.68
CA PHE A 171 -10.61 16.46 4.69
C PHE A 171 -10.13 16.70 3.26
N GLY A 172 -9.84 17.96 2.94
CA GLY A 172 -9.12 18.31 1.72
C GLY A 172 -7.68 17.79 1.79
N ILE A 173 -7.09 17.43 0.64
CA ILE A 173 -5.71 16.92 0.55
C ILE A 173 -4.71 17.92 1.16
N ILE A 174 -4.98 19.22 1.07
CA ILE A 174 -4.12 20.28 1.64
C ILE A 174 -4.18 20.29 3.17
N GLU A 175 -5.39 20.20 3.76
CA GLU A 175 -5.58 20.12 5.21
C GLU A 175 -4.94 18.85 5.78
N LEU A 176 -5.08 17.75 5.05
CA LEU A 176 -4.47 16.47 5.35
C LEU A 176 -2.93 16.52 5.41
N VAL A 177 -2.30 17.14 4.40
CA VAL A 177 -0.84 17.31 4.35
C VAL A 177 -0.36 18.24 5.46
N SER A 178 -1.14 19.27 5.82
CA SER A 178 -0.81 20.17 6.93
C SER A 178 -0.84 19.47 8.29
N VAL A 179 -1.82 18.59 8.51
CA VAL A 179 -1.95 17.83 9.77
C VAL A 179 -0.92 16.70 9.86
N SER A 180 -0.60 16.03 8.73
CA SER A 180 0.38 14.96 8.67
C SER A 180 1.23 15.04 7.40
N PRO A 181 2.37 15.76 7.43
CA PRO A 181 3.21 15.93 6.24
C PRO A 181 3.78 14.60 5.73
N ARG A 182 4.06 13.64 6.63
CA ARG A 182 4.53 12.29 6.28
C ARG A 182 3.50 11.52 5.45
N PHE A 183 2.21 11.64 5.80
CA PHE A 183 1.13 11.05 5.04
C PHE A 183 0.95 11.71 3.67
N GLY A 184 1.19 13.02 3.59
CA GLY A 184 1.25 13.76 2.33
C GLY A 184 2.33 13.23 1.37
N ILE A 185 3.55 13.04 1.87
CA ILE A 185 4.68 12.49 1.09
C ILE A 185 4.35 11.08 0.60
N MET A 186 3.73 10.25 1.44
CA MET A 186 3.27 8.91 1.06
C MET A 186 2.28 8.97 -0.13
N LEU A 187 1.24 9.82 -0.06
CA LEU A 187 0.28 9.97 -1.16
C LEU A 187 0.93 10.50 -2.44
N ALA A 188 1.81 11.49 -2.32
CA ALA A 188 2.57 12.02 -3.45
C ALA A 188 3.42 10.93 -4.10
N SER A 189 4.09 10.08 -3.31
CA SER A 189 4.87 8.94 -3.82
C SER A 189 4.00 7.91 -4.53
N MET A 190 2.78 7.64 -4.05
CA MET A 190 1.82 6.77 -4.76
C MET A 190 1.43 7.36 -6.13
N CYS A 191 1.06 8.64 -6.19
CA CYS A 191 0.73 9.30 -7.45
C CYS A 191 1.90 9.28 -8.44
N LEU A 192 3.11 9.57 -7.95
CA LEU A 192 4.32 9.59 -8.77
C LEU A 192 4.68 8.20 -9.28
N SER A 193 4.50 7.16 -8.46
CA SER A 193 4.69 5.77 -8.90
C SER A 193 3.74 5.35 -10.03
N ILE A 194 2.47 5.83 -10.00
CA ILE A 194 1.50 5.59 -11.08
C ILE A 194 1.89 6.36 -12.33
N ALA A 195 2.32 7.61 -12.21
CA ALA A 195 2.78 8.40 -13.36
C ALA A 195 3.93 7.70 -14.09
N PHE A 196 4.95 7.23 -13.36
CA PHE A 196 6.06 6.48 -13.96
C PHE A 196 5.63 5.14 -14.54
N MET A 197 4.68 4.45 -13.92
CA MET A 197 4.11 3.19 -14.43
C MET A 197 3.33 3.39 -15.74
N VAL A 198 2.60 4.51 -15.89
CA VAL A 198 1.94 4.87 -17.15
C VAL A 198 2.96 5.16 -18.24
N VAL A 199 3.99 5.95 -17.93
CA VAL A 199 5.09 6.23 -18.88
C VAL A 199 5.79 4.94 -19.31
N ASP A 200 6.04 4.04 -18.36
CA ASP A 200 6.62 2.73 -18.61
C ASP A 200 5.74 1.85 -19.50
N THR A 201 4.43 1.79 -19.24
CA THR A 201 3.47 1.06 -20.08
C THR A 201 3.44 1.61 -21.50
N CYS A 202 3.45 2.94 -21.67
CA CYS A 202 3.51 3.58 -22.98
C CYS A 202 4.82 3.26 -23.72
N SER A 203 5.94 3.11 -22.99
CA SER A 203 7.22 2.67 -23.53
C SER A 203 7.16 1.22 -24.01
N VAL A 204 6.67 0.31 -23.16
CA VAL A 204 6.55 -1.13 -23.47
C VAL A 204 5.62 -1.38 -24.67
N LEU A 205 4.55 -0.59 -24.82
CA LEU A 205 3.60 -0.69 -25.93
C LEU A 205 4.07 -0.02 -27.22
N ASN A 206 5.33 0.46 -27.29
CA ASN A 206 5.91 1.17 -28.44
C ASN A 206 5.10 2.39 -28.90
N VAL A 207 4.38 3.06 -27.99
CA VAL A 207 3.63 4.29 -28.31
C VAL A 207 4.59 5.46 -28.55
N PHE A 208 5.75 5.44 -27.90
CA PHE A 208 6.85 6.35 -28.23
C PHE A 208 7.62 5.79 -29.42
N SER A 209 7.37 6.33 -30.61
CA SER A 209 8.10 6.02 -31.84
C SER A 209 9.62 6.04 -31.63
N HIS A 210 10.30 5.05 -32.23
CA HIS A 210 11.73 4.67 -32.34
C HIS A 210 12.91 5.66 -32.07
N SER A 211 12.71 6.90 -31.63
CA SER A 211 13.68 7.99 -31.78
C SER A 211 14.44 8.39 -30.52
N SER A 212 14.14 7.87 -29.32
CA SER A 212 14.70 8.47 -28.10
C SER A 212 15.09 7.54 -26.95
N LEU A 213 14.74 6.25 -26.99
CA LEU A 213 15.13 5.30 -25.93
C LEU A 213 15.57 3.96 -26.54
N PRO A 214 16.76 3.43 -26.19
CA PRO A 214 17.20 2.11 -26.64
C PRO A 214 16.20 1.04 -26.21
N THR A 215 15.76 0.20 -27.14
CA THR A 215 14.89 -0.95 -26.87
C THR A 215 15.50 -1.84 -25.79
N GLY A 216 14.82 -1.94 -24.64
CA GLY A 216 15.27 -2.75 -23.50
C GLY A 216 15.90 -2.00 -22.33
N ILE A 217 16.15 -0.68 -22.43
CA ILE A 217 16.73 0.14 -21.36
C ILE A 217 15.65 1.11 -20.87
N GLU A 218 14.80 0.63 -19.96
CA GLU A 218 13.67 1.39 -19.44
C GLU A 218 13.94 1.81 -17.99
N PRO A 219 14.28 3.09 -17.73
CA PRO A 219 14.48 3.56 -16.37
C PRO A 219 13.16 3.75 -15.60
N PHE A 220 12.03 3.81 -16.30
CA PHE A 220 10.75 4.21 -15.73
C PHE A 220 10.14 3.16 -14.79
N TRP A 221 10.19 1.87 -15.11
CA TRP A 221 9.78 0.83 -14.17
C TRP A 221 10.62 0.84 -12.89
N LYS A 222 11.94 1.10 -12.98
CA LYS A 222 12.84 1.20 -11.81
C LYS A 222 12.42 2.35 -10.91
N LEU A 223 12.11 3.50 -11.50
CA LEU A 223 11.58 4.66 -10.77
C LEU A 223 10.23 4.35 -10.13
N SER A 224 9.29 3.76 -10.88
CA SER A 224 7.99 3.35 -10.34
C SER A 224 8.16 2.40 -9.15
N PHE A 225 9.07 1.43 -9.26
CA PHE A 225 9.39 0.48 -8.21
C PHE A 225 9.99 1.15 -6.96
N ILE A 226 10.93 2.10 -7.13
CA ILE A 226 11.49 2.88 -6.03
C ILE A 226 10.38 3.64 -5.28
N PHE A 227 9.47 4.31 -6.00
CA PHE A 227 8.38 5.06 -5.36
C PHE A 227 7.34 4.15 -4.68
N LYS A 228 7.08 2.96 -5.24
CA LYS A 228 6.28 1.90 -4.60
C LYS A 228 6.89 1.49 -3.25
N CYS A 229 8.17 1.15 -3.25
CA CYS A 229 8.94 0.79 -2.05
C CYS A 229 9.03 1.94 -1.03
N LEU A 230 9.18 3.18 -1.52
CA LEU A 230 9.24 4.37 -0.67
C LEU A 230 7.93 4.58 0.08
N CYS A 231 6.81 4.45 -0.64
CA CYS A 231 5.49 4.49 -0.03
C CYS A 231 5.38 3.45 1.08
N ASP A 232 5.90 2.25 0.83
CA ASP A 232 5.82 1.17 1.79
C ASP A 232 6.62 1.41 3.06
N THR A 233 7.81 1.99 2.91
CA THR A 233 8.69 2.39 4.01
C THR A 233 8.08 3.52 4.83
N VAL A 234 7.54 4.56 4.18
CA VAL A 234 6.91 5.71 4.87
C VAL A 234 5.64 5.30 5.64
N ILE A 235 4.87 4.34 5.12
CA ILE A 235 3.67 3.80 5.78
C ILE A 235 3.98 3.15 7.12
N LEU A 236 5.12 2.46 7.24
CA LEU A 236 5.49 1.72 8.44
C LEU A 236 5.71 2.63 9.66
N ASP A 237 6.28 3.80 9.44
CA ASP A 237 6.70 4.69 10.52
C ASP A 237 5.50 5.35 11.22
N ASP A 238 4.41 5.60 10.50
CA ASP A 238 3.36 6.50 11.01
C ASP A 238 1.94 6.23 10.57
N PHE A 239 1.61 5.20 9.79
CA PHE A 239 0.25 5.06 9.28
C PHE A 239 -0.81 5.02 10.39
N LYS A 240 -0.58 4.23 11.43
CA LYS A 240 -1.50 4.16 12.57
C LYS A 240 -1.52 5.46 13.37
N THR A 241 -0.35 6.02 13.67
CA THR A 241 -0.21 7.27 14.44
C THR A 241 -0.84 8.45 13.71
N ALA A 242 -0.67 8.55 12.38
CA ALA A 242 -1.26 9.58 11.54
C ALA A 242 -2.78 9.41 11.47
N LEU A 243 -3.27 8.17 11.32
CA LEU A 243 -4.71 7.87 11.29
C LEU A 243 -5.37 8.20 12.63
N ASP A 244 -4.71 7.86 13.74
CA ASP A 244 -5.16 8.21 15.09
C ASP A 244 -5.14 9.74 15.33
N ARG A 245 -4.10 10.45 14.85
CA ARG A 245 -4.01 11.91 14.89
C ARG A 245 -5.10 12.58 14.06
N MET A 246 -5.38 12.08 12.86
CA MET A 246 -6.46 12.56 12.00
C MET A 246 -7.82 12.31 12.63
N ARG A 247 -8.05 11.14 13.22
CA ARG A 247 -9.28 10.82 13.96
C ARG A 247 -9.46 11.74 15.17
N ALA A 248 -8.39 11.98 15.92
CA ALA A 248 -8.41 12.89 17.06
C ALA A 248 -8.68 14.34 16.63
N TYR A 249 -8.08 14.80 15.54
CA TYR A 249 -8.32 16.11 14.96
C TYR A 249 -9.77 16.26 14.46
N TRP A 250 -10.29 15.25 13.75
CA TRP A 250 -11.68 15.21 13.29
C TRP A 250 -12.69 15.24 14.45
N LEU A 251 -12.46 14.43 15.50
CA LEU A 251 -13.29 14.45 16.71
C LEU A 251 -13.26 15.83 17.38
N ARG A 252 -12.10 16.47 17.48
CA ARG A 252 -11.98 17.83 18.03
C ARG A 252 -12.69 18.87 17.17
N LYS A 253 -12.55 18.81 15.84
CA LYS A 253 -13.23 19.71 14.89
C LYS A 253 -14.75 19.55 14.99
N ARG A 254 -15.26 18.31 15.14
CA ARG A 254 -16.69 18.03 15.32
C ARG A 254 -17.22 18.50 16.68
N ASN A 255 -16.43 18.36 17.74
CA ASN A 255 -16.77 18.91 19.06
C ASN A 255 -16.79 20.45 19.07
N MET A 256 -15.86 21.11 18.36
CA MET A 256 -15.84 22.58 18.21
C MET A 256 -16.90 23.11 17.24
N GLY A 257 -17.34 22.28 16.29
CA GLY A 257 -18.38 22.58 15.30
C GLY A 257 -19.83 22.42 15.81
N GLY A 258 -20.04 22.11 17.10
CA GLY A 258 -21.37 22.19 17.71
C GLY A 258 -22.34 21.04 17.44
N GLU A 259 -21.85 19.83 17.15
CA GLU A 259 -22.73 18.64 16.99
C GLU A 259 -22.66 17.66 18.19
N ILE A 260 -22.33 18.18 19.37
CA ILE A 260 -22.65 17.58 20.68
C ILE A 260 -23.25 18.70 21.54
N LEU A 261 -24.39 19.24 21.12
CA LEU A 261 -25.21 20.09 21.99
C LEU A 261 -26.72 19.95 21.74
N LEU A 262 -27.19 18.83 21.17
CA LEU A 262 -28.63 18.55 21.05
C LEU A 262 -28.91 17.04 21.20
N HIS A 263 -28.62 16.50 22.39
CA HIS A 263 -29.48 15.43 22.94
C HIS A 263 -29.67 15.57 24.45
N THR A 264 -29.65 16.81 24.94
CA THR A 264 -30.18 17.18 26.25
C THR A 264 -31.21 18.28 26.05
N GLY A 265 -32.16 18.01 25.14
CA GLY A 265 -33.32 18.86 24.91
C GLY A 265 -34.39 18.57 25.96
N GLU A 266 -34.56 19.54 26.85
CA GLU A 266 -35.86 20.05 27.30
C GLU A 266 -36.89 19.05 27.87
N HIS A 267 -36.97 19.00 29.20
CA HIS A 267 -38.28 19.04 29.85
C HIS A 267 -38.42 20.37 30.61
N HIS A 268 -39.37 21.16 30.13
CA HIS A 268 -39.71 22.49 30.59
C HIS A 268 -40.70 22.42 31.78
N HIS A 269 -40.45 23.27 32.77
CA HIS A 269 -41.35 23.83 33.80
C HIS A 269 -42.10 22.92 34.79
N GLN A 270 -41.84 23.12 36.10
CA GLN A 270 -42.81 23.83 36.97
C GLN A 270 -42.19 24.35 38.28
N HIS A 271 -42.58 25.57 38.63
CA HIS A 271 -42.39 26.25 39.92
C HIS A 271 -42.91 25.43 41.12
N HIS A 272 -42.18 25.40 42.25
CA HIS A 272 -42.72 25.84 43.55
C HIS A 272 -41.64 25.96 44.63
N ARG A 273 -41.81 26.98 45.47
CA ARG A 273 -41.02 27.44 46.62
C ARG A 273 -41.57 26.80 47.90
N MET A 274 -40.70 26.31 48.79
CA MET A 274 -40.65 26.59 50.26
C MET A 274 -39.86 25.52 51.05
N GLU A 275 -38.99 26.03 51.93
CA GLU A 275 -38.61 25.63 53.30
C GLU A 275 -38.70 24.17 53.79
N GLY A 276 -37.68 23.75 54.56
CA GLY A 276 -37.90 22.87 55.71
C GLY A 276 -36.87 21.75 55.93
N SER A 277 -35.98 21.98 56.91
CA SER A 277 -35.46 21.03 57.91
C SER A 277 -35.65 19.51 57.71
N GLY A 278 -34.58 18.73 57.88
CA GLY A 278 -34.71 17.36 58.38
C GLY A 278 -33.71 16.34 57.84
N ARG A 279 -32.74 15.97 58.69
CA ARG A 279 -32.06 14.65 58.68
C ARG A 279 -33.06 13.52 58.42
N LEU A 280 -32.74 12.57 57.54
CA LEU A 280 -32.77 11.12 57.82
C LEU A 280 -32.14 10.32 56.65
N ARG A 281 -31.42 9.25 57.00
CA ARG A 281 -30.82 8.26 56.08
C ARG A 281 -31.92 7.37 55.48
N PRO A 282 -31.83 6.92 54.22
CA PRO A 282 -32.71 5.88 53.69
C PRO A 282 -32.22 4.48 54.09
N THR A 283 -33.15 3.63 54.53
CA THR A 283 -32.98 2.19 54.77
C THR A 283 -33.56 1.38 53.61
N ASP A 284 -33.06 0.16 53.45
CA ASP A 284 -33.11 -0.74 52.28
C ASP A 284 -34.50 -1.29 51.83
N GLU A 285 -35.58 -0.51 51.89
CA GLU A 285 -36.94 -0.98 51.52
C GLU A 285 -37.56 -0.28 50.28
N ASP A 286 -36.87 0.66 49.63
CA ASP A 286 -37.35 1.36 48.43
C ASP A 286 -36.80 0.82 47.09
N ILE A 287 -36.03 -0.28 47.12
CA ILE A 287 -35.49 -0.95 45.94
C ILE A 287 -36.15 -2.32 45.83
N GLU A 288 -37.26 -2.41 45.07
CA GLU A 288 -37.70 -3.58 44.26
C GLU A 288 -39.22 -3.61 43.95
N ALA A 289 -39.98 -2.58 44.32
CA ALA A 289 -41.36 -2.40 43.83
C ALA A 289 -41.42 -1.73 42.44
N LEU A 290 -40.61 -2.18 41.47
CA LEU A 290 -40.74 -1.82 40.04
C LEU A 290 -40.39 -3.03 39.15
N THR A 291 -40.91 -4.20 39.50
CA THR A 291 -41.12 -5.31 38.57
C THR A 291 -42.48 -5.12 37.90
N GLY A 292 -42.52 -4.82 36.58
CA GLY A 292 -43.80 -4.67 35.89
C GLY A 292 -43.74 -4.12 34.46
N ASN A 293 -43.41 -5.00 33.52
CA ASN A 293 -43.97 -5.19 32.17
C ASN A 293 -44.55 -3.99 31.34
N GLY A 294 -44.08 -3.88 30.09
CA GLY A 294 -44.64 -3.04 29.01
C GLY A 294 -43.53 -2.24 28.31
N GLY A 295 -43.07 -2.58 27.11
CA GLY A 295 -43.74 -2.30 25.83
C GLY A 295 -42.93 -1.23 25.07
N ASP A 296 -42.67 -1.46 23.78
CA ASP A 296 -41.97 -0.58 22.81
C ASP A 296 -40.44 -0.43 22.87
N ARG A 297 -39.75 -1.04 21.90
CA ARG A 297 -38.46 -0.54 21.38
C ARG A 297 -38.43 -0.53 19.86
N ARG A 298 -38.65 0.66 19.32
CA ARG A 298 -38.32 1.10 17.96
C ARG A 298 -36.86 0.76 17.59
N LYS A 299 -36.69 0.42 16.31
CA LYS A 299 -35.44 0.34 15.52
C LYS A 299 -34.30 1.24 16.02
N SER A 300 -33.16 0.64 16.30
CA SER A 300 -31.84 1.28 16.24
C SER A 300 -31.00 0.51 15.24
N ASP A 301 -31.08 0.93 13.97
CA ASP A 301 -30.11 0.55 12.95
C ASP A 301 -29.01 1.61 12.89
N SER A 302 -27.78 1.15 12.59
CA SER A 302 -26.56 1.89 12.22
C SER A 302 -25.55 2.29 13.31
N LEU A 303 -24.96 1.29 13.96
CA LEU A 303 -23.61 1.37 14.54
C LEU A 303 -22.76 0.19 14.02
N PRO A 304 -21.63 0.40 13.32
CA PRO A 304 -20.72 -0.69 13.02
C PRO A 304 -19.89 -1.05 14.27
N LYS A 305 -20.29 -2.13 14.96
CA LYS A 305 -19.49 -2.76 16.03
C LYS A 305 -18.26 -3.45 15.43
N VAL A 306 -17.08 -2.93 15.73
CA VAL A 306 -15.81 -3.62 15.47
C VAL A 306 -15.59 -4.62 16.61
N TYR A 307 -15.70 -5.91 16.31
CA TYR A 307 -15.37 -6.98 17.26
C TYR A 307 -13.86 -7.09 17.43
N THR A 308 -13.36 -6.78 18.62
CA THR A 308 -12.01 -7.17 19.07
C THR A 308 -12.04 -8.63 19.53
N ARG A 309 -11.13 -9.44 18.97
CA ARG A 309 -11.05 -10.89 19.19
C ARG A 309 -10.27 -11.22 20.47
N GLU A 310 -10.74 -10.80 21.65
CA GLU A 310 -10.09 -11.17 22.94
C GLU A 310 -11.03 -11.62 24.08
N HIS A 311 -12.31 -11.96 23.83
CA HIS A 311 -13.16 -12.58 24.86
C HIS A 311 -13.96 -13.79 24.35
N ILE A 312 -13.27 -14.80 23.81
CA ILE A 312 -13.80 -16.17 23.69
C ILE A 312 -12.67 -17.16 23.98
N ARG A 313 -12.33 -17.31 25.26
CA ARG A 313 -11.80 -18.53 25.91
C ARG A 313 -11.62 -18.23 27.40
N GLY A 314 -12.54 -18.79 28.18
CA GLY A 314 -12.69 -18.69 29.62
C GLY A 314 -14.03 -19.32 29.94
#